data_AF-A0A351M1D2-F1
#
_entry.id   AF-A0A351M1D2-F1
#
_cell.length_a   1.000
_cell.length_b   1.000
_cell.length_c   1.000
_cell.angle_alpha   90.00
_cell.angle_beta   90.00
_cell.angle_gamma   90.00
#
_symmetry.space_group_name_H-M   'P 1'
#
loop_
_entity.id
_entity.type
_entity.pdbx_description
1 polymer ?
#
loop_
_entity_poly.entity_id
_entity_poly.type
_entity_poly.pdbx_seq_one_letter_code
_entity_poly.pdbx_strand_id
1 'polypeptide(L)' 'MSGTPIFDRLAALLRDEVPVALATVLDGERAGAKLMVHRPAADEVEVDGTLGDEDL' A
#
# COMPACT_ATOMS: atom_id res chain seq x y z
N MET A 1 -4.35 7.08 18.87
CA MET A 1 -4.88 6.09 17.91
C MET A 1 -3.71 5.68 17.03
N SER A 2 -3.13 4.50 17.26
CA SER A 2 -2.01 3.97 16.47
C SER A 2 -2.56 3.24 15.24
N GLY A 3 -3.23 3.98 14.35
CA GLY A 3 -3.46 3.50 12.99
C GLY A 3 -2.14 3.52 12.26
N THR A 4 -1.73 2.41 11.65
CA THR A 4 -0.55 2.44 10.76
C THR A 4 -0.92 3.32 9.56
N PRO A 5 -0.12 4.34 9.19
CA PRO A 5 -0.50 5.32 8.17
C PRO A 5 -1.00 4.71 6.85
N ILE A 6 -0.46 3.54 6.46
CA ILE A 6 -0.85 2.82 5.25
C ILE A 6 -2.28 2.26 5.30
N PHE A 7 -2.77 1.85 6.47
CA PHE A 7 -4.15 1.35 6.61
C PHE A 7 -5.18 2.48 6.64
N ASP A 8 -4.80 3.66 7.15
CA ASP A 8 -5.65 4.85 7.06
C ASP A 8 -5.80 5.29 5.59
N ARG A 9 -4.72 5.22 4.81
CA ARG A 9 -4.75 5.46 3.36
C ARG A 9 -5.58 4.42 2.61
N LEU A 10 -5.40 3.13 2.90
CA LEU A 10 -6.24 2.07 2.34
C LEU A 10 -7.73 2.31 2.64
N ALA A 11 -8.08 2.66 3.88
CA ALA A 11 -9.46 2.93 4.27
C ALA A 11 -10.05 4.15 3.55
N ALA A 12 -9.23 5.14 3.17
CA ALA A 12 -9.67 6.23 2.30
C ALA A 12 -9.97 5.73 0.88
N LEU A 13 -9.03 5.00 0.27
CA LEU A 13 -9.19 4.47 -1.10
C LEU A 13 -10.41 3.56 -1.24
N LEU A 14 -10.65 2.70 -0.25
CA LEU A 14 -11.82 1.83 -0.23
C LEU A 14 -13.14 2.60 -0.10
N ARG A 15 -13.16 3.72 0.66
CA ARG A 15 -14.35 4.57 0.78
C ARG A 15 -14.67 5.33 -0.50
N ASP A 16 -13.63 5.72 -1.23
CA ASP A 16 -13.74 6.45 -2.48
C ASP A 16 -13.88 5.52 -3.71
N GLU A 17 -14.01 4.21 -3.48
CA GLU A 17 -14.13 3.15 -4.49
C GLU A 17 -12.98 3.16 -5.51
N VAL A 18 -11.79 3.59 -5.09
CA VAL A 18 -10.58 3.61 -5.92
C VAL A 18 -9.98 2.20 -5.98
N PRO A 19 -9.72 1.64 -7.18
CA PRO A 19 -9.05 0.35 -7.32
C PRO A 19 -7.66 0.37 -6.67
N VAL A 20 -7.40 -0.61 -5.81
CA VAL A 20 -6.16 -0.72 -5.04
C VAL A 20 -5.70 -2.17 -4.93
N ALA A 21 -4.38 -2.37 -4.96
CA ALA A 21 -3.73 -3.63 -4.61
C ALA A 21 -2.87 -3.44 -3.36
N LEU A 22 -2.99 -4.33 -2.38
CA LEU A 22 -2.14 -4.36 -1.18
C LEU A 22 -1.40 -5.69 -1.13
N ALA A 23 -0.08 -5.64 -1.22
CA ALA A 23 0.80 -6.78 -1.04
C ALA A 23 1.37 -6.82 0.39
N THR A 24 1.51 -8.02 0.93
CA THR A 24 2.11 -8.26 2.25
C THR A 24 3.15 -9.36 2.17
N VAL A 25 4.34 -9.12 2.70
CA VAL A 25 5.33 -10.18 2.90
C VAL A 25 4.83 -11.09 4.03
N LEU A 26 4.61 -12.36 3.74
CA LEU A 26 4.07 -13.32 4.71
C LEU A 26 5.16 -14.07 5.49
N ASP A 27 6.34 -14.22 4.91
CA ASP A 27 7.46 -14.97 5.49
C ASP A 27 8.81 -14.40 5.06
N GLY A 28 9.85 -14.63 5.85
CA GLY A 28 11.22 -14.11 5.67
C GLY A 28 11.54 -12.88 6.52
N GLU A 29 12.75 -12.32 6.32
CA GLU A 29 13.32 -11.23 7.14
C GLU A 29 12.41 -9.99 7.24
N ARG A 30 11.58 -9.76 6.22
CA ARG A 30 10.68 -8.60 6.12
C ARG A 30 9.21 -8.97 6.29
N ALA A 31 8.91 -10.11 6.90
CA ALA A 31 7.53 -10.53 7.18
C ALA A 31 6.73 -9.39 7.86
N GLY A 32 5.55 -9.10 7.32
CA GLY A 32 4.71 -7.99 7.75
C GLY A 32 4.91 -6.69 6.96
N ALA A 33 5.95 -6.56 6.13
CA ALA A 33 6.10 -5.42 5.23
C ALA A 33 4.91 -5.32 4.25
N LYS A 34 4.60 -4.09 3.84
CA LYS A 34 3.41 -3.74 3.07
C LYS A 34 3.79 -2.84 1.90
N LEU A 35 3.21 -3.14 0.74
CA LEU A 35 3.28 -2.29 -0.45
C LEU A 35 1.87 -2.14 -0.99
N MET A 36 1.44 -0.90 -1.17
CA MET A 36 0.13 -0.58 -1.72
C MET A 36 0.30 0.15 -3.04
N VAL A 37 -0.47 -0.26 -4.04
CA VAL A 37 -0.48 0.33 -5.38
C VAL A 37 -1.89 0.72 -5.73
N HIS A 38 -2.09 1.94 -6.20
CA HIS A 38 -3.38 2.42 -6.70
C HIS A 38 -3.21 3.37 -7.87
N ARG A 39 -4.30 3.58 -8.62
CA ARG A 39 -4.33 4.49 -9.77
C ARG A 39 -5.36 5.59 -9.52
N PRO A 40 -4.93 6.80 -9.13
CA PRO A 40 -5.85 7.92 -8.95
C PRO A 40 -6.41 8.44 -10.29
N ALA A 41 -5.65 8.26 -11.39
CA ALA A 41 -6.07 8.57 -12.75
C ALA A 41 -5.55 7.52 -13.75
N ALA A 42 -6.04 7.53 -14.99
CA ALA A 42 -5.75 6.50 -16.00
C ALA A 42 -4.25 6.25 -16.21
N ASP A 43 -3.45 7.33 -16.24
CA ASP A 43 -2.01 7.29 -16.51
C ASP A 43 -1.14 7.50 -15.27
N GLU A 44 -1.75 7.53 -14.07
CA GLU A 44 -1.04 7.74 -12.81
C GLU A 44 -1.00 6.46 -11.99
N VAL A 45 0.15 6.20 -11.38
CA VAL A 45 0.36 5.11 -10.42
C VAL A 45 1.00 5.70 -9.19
N GLU A 46 0.36 5.49 -8.05
CA GLU A 46 0.93 5.81 -6.73
C GLU A 46 1.28 4.52 -6.02
N VAL A 47 2.46 4.52 -5.37
CA VAL A 47 2.98 3.40 -4.59
C VAL A 47 3.30 3.90 -3.19
N ASP A 48 2.74 3.22 -2.19
CA ASP A 48 2.99 3.48 -0.77
C ASP A 48 3.66 2.28 -0.11
N GLY A 49 4.71 2.52 0.65
CA GLY A 49 5.48 1.49 1.36
C GLY A 49 6.44 0.73 0.45
N THR A 50 7.01 -0.35 0.98
CA THR A 50 7.96 -1.21 0.28
C THR A 50 7.84 -2.63 0.79
N LEU A 51 8.10 -3.62 -0.08
CA LEU A 51 8.32 -5.02 0.34
C LEU A 51 9.74 -5.22 0.87
N GLY A 52 10.53 -4.15 0.89
CA GLY A 52 11.78 -4.02 1.59
C GLY A 52 12.91 -3.36 0.80
N ASP A 53 12.78 -3.22 -0.51
CA ASP A 53 13.72 -2.43 -1.29
C ASP A 53 13.18 -0.99 -1.36
N GLU A 54 13.86 -0.04 -0.72
CA GLU A 54 13.44 1.37 -0.73
C GLU A 54 13.81 2.08 -2.04
N ASP A 55 14.67 1.46 -2.85
CA ASP A 55 15.19 2.02 -4.11
C ASP A 55 14.48 1.46 -5.37
N LEU A 56 13.48 0.59 -5.19
CA LEU A 56 12.72 -0.08 -6.25
C LEU A 56 11.23 0.32 -6.24
#